data_AF-A0A7S2XW25-F1
#
_entry.id   AF-A0A7S2XW25-F1
#
_cell.length_a   1.000
_cell.length_b   1.000
_cell.length_c   1.000
_cell.angle_alpha   90.00
_cell.angle_beta   90.00
_cell.angle_gamma   90.00
#
_symmetry.space_group_name_H-M   'P 1'
#
loop_
_entity.id
_entity.type
_entity.pdbx_description
1 polymer ?
#
loop_
_entity_poly.entity_id
_entity_poly.type
_entity_poly.pdbx_seq_one_letter_code
_entity_poly.pdbx_strand_id
1 'polypeptide(L)'
;NLGELVDGTIALIQNRTITEEELYKLIPAPDFPTGGYIMGKGGPHKFYTTGNGAVQMRAKIEHEIINHNGSPRNALVITELPYQVNKASLSQKIAEMVNDKKLEGIADLRDESDRNGIRLVIELRRDAVPNVVQNNLYKKTNLQTSFSGNFVALGSQGRQPVRFSLKQSLLEWVDFR
;
A
#
# COMPACT_ATOMS: atom_id res chain seq x y z
N ASN A 1 8.00 -4.68 9.41
CA ASN A 1 8.03 -4.17 10.78
C ASN A 1 9.37 -4.52 11.45
N LEU A 2 9.89 -3.71 12.38
CA LEU A 2 11.17 -4.02 13.04
C LEU A 2 11.09 -5.25 13.95
N GLY A 3 10.02 -5.40 14.72
CA GLY A 3 9.81 -6.53 15.62
C GLY A 3 9.74 -7.86 14.85
N GLU A 4 8.90 -7.91 13.82
CA GLU A 4 8.78 -9.08 12.93
C GLU A 4 10.13 -9.48 12.30
N LEU A 5 10.92 -8.50 11.85
CA LEU A 5 12.25 -8.76 11.28
C LEU A 5 13.21 -9.33 12.32
N VAL A 6 13.19 -8.81 13.56
CA VAL A 6 13.99 -9.35 14.67
C VAL A 6 13.56 -10.77 15.00
N ASP A 7 12.25 -11.04 15.10
CA ASP A 7 11.71 -12.37 15.39
C ASP A 7 12.10 -13.39 14.32
N GLY A 8 11.97 -13.04 13.04
CA GLY A 8 12.41 -13.87 11.93
C GLY A 8 13.91 -14.13 11.92
N THR A 9 14.71 -13.13 12.31
CA THR A 9 16.17 -13.25 12.40
C THR A 9 16.58 -14.16 13.57
N ILE A 10 15.97 -14.02 14.74
CA ILE A 10 16.20 -14.90 15.90
C ILE A 10 15.84 -16.34 15.54
N ALA A 11 14.72 -16.56 14.86
CA ALA A 11 14.30 -17.88 14.41
C ALA A 11 15.34 -18.53 13.46
N LEU A 12 15.94 -17.74 12.55
CA LEU A 12 17.01 -18.21 11.67
C LEU A 12 18.31 -18.55 12.42
N ILE A 13 18.66 -17.77 13.45
CA ILE A 13 19.82 -18.05 14.31
C ILE A 13 19.63 -19.37 15.06
N GLN A 14 18.43 -19.59 15.63
CA GLN A 14 18.09 -20.81 16.36
C GLN A 14 17.96 -22.03 15.45
N ASN A 15 17.44 -21.85 14.23
CA ASN A 15 17.27 -22.91 13.25
C ASN A 15 17.51 -22.41 11.82
N ARG A 16 18.73 -22.63 11.31
CA ARG A 16 19.11 -22.27 9.93
C ARG A 16 18.32 -23.01 8.84
N THR A 17 17.67 -24.12 9.20
CA THR A 17 16.85 -24.92 8.26
C THR A 17 15.39 -24.51 8.19
N ILE A 18 14.97 -23.48 8.95
CA ILE A 18 13.61 -22.93 8.90
C ILE A 18 13.15 -22.71 7.46
N THR A 19 11.96 -23.18 7.13
CA THR A 19 11.41 -23.08 5.78
C THR A 19 11.00 -21.64 5.47
N GLU A 20 10.91 -21.29 4.19
CA GLU A 20 10.41 -19.96 3.82
C GLU A 20 8.96 -19.73 4.28
N GLU A 21 8.14 -20.78 4.33
CA GLU A 21 6.76 -20.71 4.83
C GLU A 21 6.69 -20.44 6.34
N GLU A 22 7.59 -21.02 7.13
CA GLU A 22 7.69 -20.73 8.56
C GLU A 22 8.19 -19.31 8.80
N LEU A 23 9.19 -18.87 8.04
CA LEU A 23 9.68 -17.49 8.10
C LEU A 23 8.61 -16.49 7.67
N TYR A 24 7.79 -16.82 6.66
CA TYR A 24 6.67 -16.01 6.20
C TYR A 24 5.59 -15.82 7.28
N LYS A 25 5.40 -16.79 8.18
CA LYS A 25 4.48 -16.61 9.33
C LYS A 25 4.97 -15.57 10.33
N LEU A 26 6.29 -15.40 10.45
CA LEU A 26 6.92 -14.41 11.31
C LEU A 26 6.98 -13.04 10.65
N ILE A 27 7.22 -13.01 9.34
CA ILE A 27 7.30 -11.79 8.53
C ILE A 27 6.30 -11.92 7.36
N PRO A 28 5.01 -11.60 7.59
CA PRO A 28 3.94 -11.91 6.64
C PRO A 28 3.87 -10.98 5.44
N ALA A 29 4.28 -9.72 5.59
CA ALA A 29 4.23 -8.74 4.51
C ALA A 29 5.14 -7.53 4.77
N PRO A 30 5.45 -6.74 3.73
CA PRO A 30 6.11 -5.46 3.91
C PRO A 30 5.26 -4.51 4.77
N ASP A 31 5.95 -3.68 5.55
CA ASP A 31 5.34 -2.67 6.41
C ASP A 31 5.60 -1.29 5.80
N PHE A 32 4.56 -0.68 5.22
CA PHE A 32 4.67 0.58 4.50
C PHE A 32 4.39 1.75 5.44
N PRO A 33 5.21 2.82 5.42
CA PRO A 33 5.09 3.93 6.38
C PRO A 33 3.83 4.77 6.21
N THR A 34 3.13 4.66 5.07
CA THR A 34 1.93 5.43 4.74
C THR A 34 0.64 4.71 5.11
N GLY A 35 0.72 3.50 5.66
CA GLY A 35 -0.44 2.64 5.95
C GLY A 35 -1.10 2.10 4.69
N GLY A 36 -2.43 2.05 4.70
CA GLY A 36 -3.27 1.47 3.67
C GLY A 36 -3.42 -0.04 3.82
N TYR A 37 -3.98 -0.66 2.79
CA TYR A 37 -4.22 -2.09 2.76
C TYR A 37 -3.35 -2.78 1.74
N ILE A 38 -2.75 -3.90 2.12
CA ILE A 38 -2.19 -4.87 1.18
C ILE A 38 -3.31 -5.79 0.69
N MET A 39 -3.46 -5.89 -0.63
CA MET A 39 -4.51 -6.68 -1.26
C MET A 39 -4.00 -8.09 -1.58
N GLY A 40 -4.49 -9.06 -0.81
CA GLY A 40 -4.16 -10.47 -0.98
C GLY A 40 -2.76 -10.85 -0.45
N LYS A 41 -2.57 -12.15 -0.20
CA LYS A 41 -1.32 -12.67 0.39
C LYS A 41 -0.32 -13.18 -0.67
N GLY A 42 -0.78 -13.54 -1.86
CA GLY A 42 0.05 -14.15 -2.89
C GLY A 42 1.16 -13.23 -3.42
N GLY A 43 0.90 -11.91 -3.50
CA GLY A 43 1.89 -10.92 -3.92
C GLY A 43 3.08 -10.84 -2.95
N PRO A 44 2.86 -10.50 -1.66
CA PRO A 44 3.89 -10.51 -0.63
C PRO A 44 4.64 -11.84 -0.52
N HIS A 45 3.90 -12.96 -0.54
CA HIS A 45 4.49 -14.29 -0.47
C HIS A 45 5.48 -14.56 -1.61
N LYS A 46 5.06 -14.35 -2.87
CA LYS A 46 5.93 -14.49 -4.03
C LYS A 46 7.13 -13.55 -3.97
N PHE A 47 6.91 -12.31 -3.52
CA PHE A 47 7.98 -11.32 -3.39
C PHE A 47 9.06 -11.80 -2.41
N TYR A 48 8.67 -12.34 -1.26
CA TYR A 48 9.60 -12.83 -0.25
C TYR A 48 10.30 -14.12 -0.64
N THR A 49 9.61 -15.05 -1.30
CA THR A 49 10.20 -16.35 -1.68
C THR A 49 11.12 -16.26 -2.90
N THR A 50 10.79 -15.40 -3.86
CA THR A 50 11.58 -15.29 -5.11
C THR A 50 12.52 -14.09 -5.15
N GLY A 51 12.36 -13.13 -4.22
CA GLY A 51 13.06 -11.85 -4.26
C GLY A 51 12.52 -10.88 -5.33
N ASN A 52 11.51 -11.25 -6.11
CA ASN A 52 10.90 -10.39 -7.13
C ASN A 52 9.38 -10.55 -7.13
N GLY A 53 8.66 -9.45 -6.97
CA GLY A 53 7.21 -9.53 -6.91
C GLY A 53 6.54 -8.19 -6.83
N ALA A 54 5.22 -8.26 -6.84
CA ALA A 54 4.33 -7.12 -6.81
C ALA A 54 3.40 -7.26 -5.61
N VAL A 55 3.32 -6.21 -4.80
CA VAL A 55 2.40 -6.10 -3.67
C VAL A 55 1.35 -5.06 -4.06
N GLN A 56 0.12 -5.51 -4.21
CA GLN A 56 -1.01 -4.61 -4.47
C GLN A 56 -1.36 -3.86 -3.19
N MET A 57 -1.41 -2.55 -3.28
CA MET A 57 -1.73 -1.65 -2.18
C MET A 57 -2.99 -0.86 -2.50
N ARG A 58 -3.76 -0.52 -1.49
CA ARG A 58 -5.02 0.22 -1.60
C ARG A 58 -5.14 1.26 -0.51
N ALA A 59 -5.60 2.44 -0.88
CA ALA A 59 -5.93 3.54 0.02
C ALA A 59 -7.07 3.14 0.97
N LYS A 60 -7.00 3.63 2.21
CA LYS A 60 -8.10 3.51 3.16
C LYS A 60 -9.11 4.62 2.88
N ILE A 61 -10.36 4.22 2.68
CA ILE A 61 -11.47 5.12 2.37
C ILE A 61 -12.60 4.83 3.34
N GLU A 62 -13.06 5.86 4.02
CA GLU A 62 -14.18 5.84 4.95
C GLU A 62 -15.40 6.49 4.29
N HIS A 63 -16.59 5.99 4.62
CA HIS A 63 -17.84 6.54 4.13
C HIS A 63 -18.40 7.44 5.22
N GLU A 64 -18.57 8.72 4.91
CA GLU A 64 -19.08 9.71 5.84
C GLU A 64 -20.33 10.39 5.27
N ILE A 65 -21.14 10.97 6.16
CA ILE A 65 -22.21 11.89 5.78
C ILE A 65 -21.79 13.28 6.25
N ILE A 66 -21.58 14.18 5.31
CA ILE A 66 -21.18 15.57 5.58
C ILE A 66 -22.36 16.52 5.37
N ASN A 67 -22.36 17.63 6.10
CA ASN A 67 -23.33 18.70 5.90
C ASN A 67 -22.77 19.71 4.90
N HIS A 68 -23.39 19.79 3.72
CA HIS A 68 -23.07 20.80 2.73
C HIS A 68 -24.28 21.73 2.57
N ASN A 69 -24.12 23.01 2.93
CA ASN A 69 -25.18 24.04 2.89
C ASN A 69 -26.49 23.62 3.57
N GLY A 70 -26.40 22.96 4.74
CA GLY A 70 -27.55 22.51 5.52
C GLY A 70 -28.23 21.23 5.01
N SER A 71 -27.68 20.57 3.97
CA SER A 71 -28.15 19.27 3.48
C SER A 71 -27.11 18.18 3.77
N PRO A 72 -27.51 17.00 4.27
CA PRO A 72 -26.63 15.86 4.35
C PRO A 72 -26.24 15.38 2.95
N ARG A 73 -24.98 14.99 2.77
CA ARG A 73 -24.39 14.46 1.54
C ARG A 73 -23.45 13.32 1.89
N ASN A 74 -23.45 12.28 1.06
CA ASN A 74 -22.46 11.21 1.19
C ASN A 74 -21.08 11.73 0.75
N ALA A 75 -20.05 11.32 1.47
CA ALA A 75 -18.66 11.60 1.14
C ALA A 75 -17.80 10.34 1.27
N LEU A 76 -16.77 10.26 0.44
CA LEU A 76 -15.68 9.30 0.58
C LEU A 76 -14.48 10.06 1.13
N VAL A 77 -14.00 9.66 2.30
CA VAL A 77 -12.85 10.28 2.96
C VAL A 77 -11.66 9.34 2.87
N ILE A 78 -10.62 9.78 2.19
CA ILE A 78 -9.37 9.03 2.10
C ILE A 78 -8.49 9.43 3.29
N THR A 79 -8.17 8.46 4.14
CA THR A 79 -7.40 8.65 5.38
C THR A 79 -5.96 8.16 5.28
N GLU A 80 -5.69 7.20 4.39
CA GLU A 80 -4.36 6.62 4.17
C GLU A 80 -4.14 6.38 2.67
N LEU A 81 -2.92 6.65 2.19
CA LEU A 81 -2.55 6.49 0.78
C LEU A 81 -1.56 5.34 0.57
N PRO A 82 -1.57 4.68 -0.60
CA PRO A 82 -0.54 3.71 -0.94
C PRO A 82 0.86 4.35 -0.94
N TYR A 83 1.88 3.53 -0.66
CA TYR A 83 3.26 3.98 -0.61
C TYR A 83 3.69 4.63 -1.94
N GLN A 84 4.49 5.70 -1.87
CA GLN A 84 4.96 6.52 -3.01
C GLN A 84 3.87 7.26 -3.80
N VAL A 85 2.61 7.29 -3.34
CA VAL A 85 1.56 8.10 -3.97
C VAL A 85 1.59 9.53 -3.42
N ASN A 86 1.80 10.51 -4.30
CA ASN A 86 1.72 11.92 -3.95
C ASN A 86 0.25 12.39 -3.89
N LYS A 87 -0.16 12.94 -2.73
CA LYS A 87 -1.52 13.43 -2.49
C LYS A 87 -1.95 14.54 -3.45
N ALA A 88 -1.09 15.53 -3.71
CA ALA A 88 -1.42 16.67 -4.56
C ALA A 88 -1.62 16.23 -6.01
N SER A 89 -0.69 15.41 -6.54
CA SER A 89 -0.81 14.84 -7.88
C SER A 89 -2.03 13.93 -8.03
N LEU A 90 -2.36 13.15 -6.99
CA LEU A 90 -3.56 12.32 -6.98
C LEU A 90 -4.84 13.18 -7.04
N SER A 91 -4.91 14.22 -6.22
CA SER A 91 -6.07 15.11 -6.15
C SER A 91 -6.29 15.85 -7.47
N GLN A 92 -5.21 16.39 -8.05
CA GLN A 92 -5.25 17.01 -9.37
C GLN A 92 -5.74 16.04 -10.44
N LYS A 93 -5.21 14.82 -10.48
CA LYS A 93 -5.63 13.79 -11.44
C LYS A 93 -7.10 13.41 -11.27
N ILE A 94 -7.60 13.31 -10.03
CA ILE A 94 -9.03 13.08 -9.79
C ILE A 94 -9.87 14.22 -10.35
N ALA A 95 -9.50 15.47 -10.07
CA ALA A 95 -10.22 16.65 -10.58
C ALA A 95 -10.25 16.71 -12.12
N GLU A 96 -9.11 16.46 -12.76
CA GLU A 96 -9.01 16.35 -14.23
C GLU A 96 -9.94 15.26 -14.78
N MET A 97 -9.96 14.08 -14.16
CA MET A 97 -10.81 12.97 -14.59
C MET A 97 -12.30 13.23 -14.36
N VAL A 98 -12.68 14.03 -13.37
CA VAL A 98 -14.06 14.48 -13.15
C VAL A 98 -14.47 15.48 -14.24
N ASN A 99 -13.61 16.46 -14.55
CA ASN A 99 -13.85 17.43 -15.61
C ASN A 99 -13.99 16.78 -17.00
N ASP A 100 -13.15 15.77 -17.27
CA ASP A 100 -13.20 14.95 -18.49
C ASP A 100 -14.40 13.97 -18.54
N LYS A 101 -15.25 13.94 -17.51
CA LYS A 101 -16.35 12.97 -17.33
C LYS A 101 -15.89 11.50 -17.34
N LYS A 102 -14.62 11.24 -17.06
CA LYS A 102 -14.07 9.88 -16.88
C LYS A 102 -14.41 9.32 -15.51
N LEU A 103 -14.58 10.17 -14.50
CA LEU A 103 -15.11 9.86 -13.18
C LEU A 103 -16.43 10.60 -12.98
N GLU A 104 -17.48 9.84 -12.67
CA GLU A 104 -18.82 10.38 -12.43
C GLU A 104 -19.23 10.19 -10.98
N GLY A 105 -20.24 10.95 -10.54
CA GLY A 105 -20.78 10.83 -9.18
C GLY A 105 -20.05 11.66 -8.14
N ILE A 106 -19.00 12.38 -8.51
CA ILE A 106 -18.25 13.32 -7.66
C ILE A 106 -18.81 14.72 -7.89
N ALA A 107 -19.18 15.40 -6.79
CA ALA A 107 -19.66 16.77 -6.80
C ALA A 107 -18.53 17.76 -6.50
N ASP A 108 -17.67 17.44 -5.53
CA ASP A 108 -16.58 18.30 -5.08
C ASP A 108 -15.43 17.47 -4.51
N LEU A 109 -14.21 18.04 -4.49
CA LEU A 109 -12.99 17.44 -3.96
C LEU A 109 -12.24 18.45 -3.10
N ARG A 110 -12.03 18.14 -1.83
CA ARG A 110 -11.37 19.05 -0.87
C ARG A 110 -10.27 18.34 -0.10
N ASP A 111 -9.12 19.00 0.01
CA ASP A 111 -8.02 18.56 0.86
C ASP A 111 -8.14 19.22 2.23
N GLU A 112 -8.57 18.44 3.23
CA GLU A 112 -8.72 18.83 4.63
C GLU A 112 -7.58 18.27 5.49
N SER A 113 -6.48 17.83 4.87
CA SER A 113 -5.35 17.26 5.60
C SER A 113 -4.63 18.31 6.44
N ASP A 114 -4.13 17.90 7.60
CA ASP A 114 -3.39 18.74 8.54
C ASP A 114 -2.07 18.05 8.95
N ARG A 115 -1.48 18.49 10.07
CA ARG A 115 -0.27 17.86 10.63
C ARG A 115 -0.53 16.49 11.26
N ASN A 116 -1.79 16.16 11.56
CA ASN A 116 -2.19 14.94 12.26
C ASN A 116 -2.50 13.80 11.27
N GLY A 117 -2.81 14.10 10.02
CA GLY A 117 -3.01 13.06 9.01
C GLY A 117 -3.52 13.54 7.66
N ILE A 118 -3.71 12.57 6.77
CA ILE A 118 -4.32 12.79 5.46
C ILE A 118 -5.83 12.76 5.62
N ARG A 119 -6.51 13.75 5.05
CA ARG A 119 -7.97 13.78 4.93
C ARG A 119 -8.36 14.40 3.59
N LEU A 120 -8.50 13.56 2.56
CA LEU A 120 -9.00 14.01 1.26
C LEU A 120 -10.48 13.64 1.15
N VAL A 121 -11.33 14.66 1.11
CA VAL A 121 -12.79 14.52 1.11
C VAL A 121 -13.32 14.61 -0.32
N ILE A 122 -14.00 13.55 -0.75
CA ILE A 122 -14.68 13.48 -2.04
C ILE A 122 -16.18 13.53 -1.78
N GLU A 123 -16.81 14.66 -2.04
CA GLU A 123 -18.25 14.82 -1.91
C GLU A 123 -18.96 14.20 -3.10
N LEU A 124 -20.02 13.44 -2.84
CA LEU A 124 -20.76 12.73 -3.87
C LEU A 124 -22.02 13.50 -4.29
N ARG A 125 -22.41 13.33 -5.56
CA ARG A 125 -23.73 13.77 -6.05
C ARG A 125 -24.84 13.00 -5.31
N ARG A 126 -26.04 13.60 -5.24
CA ARG A 126 -27.20 13.07 -4.49
C ARG A 126 -27.65 11.69 -5.01
N ASP A 127 -27.48 11.47 -6.30
CA ASP A 127 -27.84 10.26 -7.04
C ASP A 127 -26.71 9.23 -7.13
N ALA A 128 -25.51 9.57 -6.63
CA ALA A 128 -24.35 8.69 -6.72
C ALA A 128 -24.36 7.60 -5.65
N VAL A 129 -24.06 6.37 -6.06
CA VAL A 129 -23.91 5.23 -5.14
C VAL A 129 -22.45 5.19 -4.64
N PRO A 130 -22.17 5.37 -3.33
CA PRO A 130 -20.80 5.51 -2.81
C PRO A 130 -19.87 4.37 -3.21
N ASN A 131 -20.34 3.12 -3.08
CA ASN A 131 -19.56 1.93 -3.45
C ASN A 131 -19.17 1.90 -4.94
N VAL A 132 -20.02 2.41 -5.83
CA VAL A 132 -19.74 2.44 -7.27
C VAL A 132 -18.65 3.48 -7.55
N VAL A 133 -18.77 4.67 -6.95
CA VAL A 133 -17.77 5.73 -7.09
C VAL A 133 -16.43 5.30 -6.51
N GLN A 134 -16.42 4.69 -5.32
CA GLN A 134 -15.21 4.15 -4.68
C GLN A 134 -14.51 3.10 -5.57
N ASN A 135 -15.26 2.15 -6.13
CA ASN A 135 -14.68 1.14 -7.01
C ASN A 135 -14.12 1.74 -8.30
N ASN A 136 -14.78 2.76 -8.86
CA ASN A 136 -14.27 3.50 -10.02
C ASN A 136 -12.99 4.27 -9.68
N LEU A 137 -12.94 4.90 -8.51
CA LEU A 137 -11.76 5.58 -7.99
C LEU A 137 -10.58 4.61 -7.87
N TYR A 138 -10.76 3.43 -7.28
CA TYR A 138 -9.71 2.41 -7.22
C TYR A 138 -9.24 1.93 -8.59
N LYS A 139 -10.15 1.76 -9.56
CA LYS A 139 -9.79 1.27 -10.91
C LYS A 139 -9.06 2.30 -11.76
N LYS A 140 -9.36 3.59 -11.56
CA LYS A 140 -8.97 4.65 -12.50
C LYS A 140 -7.89 5.59 -11.95
N THR A 141 -7.57 5.51 -10.66
CA THR A 141 -6.63 6.40 -9.98
C THR A 141 -5.58 5.59 -9.21
N ASN A 142 -4.57 6.28 -8.68
CA ASN A 142 -3.53 5.64 -7.88
C ASN A 142 -3.98 5.33 -6.43
N LEU A 143 -5.27 5.42 -6.12
CA LEU A 143 -5.84 4.94 -4.86
C LEU A 143 -5.72 3.41 -4.72
N GLN A 144 -5.53 2.69 -5.82
CA GLN A 144 -5.03 1.32 -5.81
C GLN A 144 -3.86 1.23 -6.76
N THR A 145 -2.73 0.73 -6.30
CA THR A 145 -1.49 0.64 -7.09
C THR A 145 -0.68 -0.58 -6.70
N SER A 146 0.32 -0.92 -7.50
CA SER A 146 1.25 -2.01 -7.24
C SER A 146 2.60 -1.47 -6.81
N PHE A 147 3.10 -1.91 -5.66
CA PHE A 147 4.51 -1.79 -5.34
C PHE A 147 5.24 -2.99 -5.95
N SER A 148 6.11 -2.73 -6.93
CA SER A 148 6.95 -3.76 -7.52
C SER A 148 8.34 -3.70 -6.89
N GLY A 149 8.77 -4.78 -6.26
CA GLY A 149 10.05 -4.88 -5.56
C GLY A 149 10.95 -5.95 -6.16
N ASN A 150 12.26 -5.72 -6.07
CA ASN A 150 13.30 -6.67 -6.47
C ASN A 150 14.47 -6.61 -5.48
N PHE A 151 14.69 -7.67 -4.72
CA PHE A 151 15.78 -7.83 -3.76
C PHE A 151 17.07 -8.20 -4.49
N VAL A 152 17.74 -7.20 -5.04
CA VAL A 152 19.06 -7.36 -5.67
C VAL A 152 20.09 -6.60 -4.84
N ALA A 153 21.15 -7.31 -4.46
CA ALA A 153 22.26 -6.77 -3.68
C ALA A 153 23.58 -7.43 -4.07
N LEU A 154 24.70 -6.91 -3.57
CA LEU A 154 26.00 -7.59 -3.64
C LEU A 154 26.10 -8.55 -2.45
N GLY A 155 26.29 -9.84 -2.71
CA GLY A 155 26.48 -10.84 -1.65
C GLY A 155 27.89 -10.81 -1.06
N SER A 156 28.07 -11.45 0.11
CA SER A 156 29.34 -11.50 0.84
C SER A 156 30.53 -12.02 0.03
N GLN A 157 30.29 -12.90 -0.95
CA GLN A 157 31.34 -13.60 -1.71
C GLN A 157 31.68 -12.94 -3.06
N GLY A 158 31.05 -11.83 -3.45
CA GLY A 158 31.11 -11.38 -4.83
C GLY A 158 31.01 -9.88 -5.06
N ARG A 159 31.52 -9.48 -6.24
CA ARG A 159 31.33 -8.13 -6.79
C ARG A 159 30.14 -8.04 -7.75
N GLN A 160 29.40 -9.13 -7.95
CA GLN A 160 28.29 -9.21 -8.90
C GLN A 160 26.94 -9.10 -8.18
N PRO A 161 25.95 -8.39 -8.75
CA PRO A 161 24.60 -8.33 -8.20
C PRO A 161 23.92 -9.71 -8.25
N VAL A 162 23.36 -10.11 -7.11
CA VAL A 162 22.60 -11.35 -6.95
C VAL A 162 21.20 -11.00 -6.46
N ARG A 163 20.19 -11.77 -6.91
CA ARG A 163 18.83 -11.68 -6.37
C ARG A 163 18.71 -12.61 -5.16
N PHE A 164 18.12 -12.11 -4.09
CA PHE A 164 17.93 -12.83 -2.84
C PHE A 164 16.45 -12.98 -2.51
N SER A 165 16.06 -14.14 -1.98
CA SER A 165 14.83 -14.25 -1.21
C SER A 165 14.97 -13.50 0.13
N LEU A 166 13.86 -13.29 0.84
CA LEU A 166 13.89 -12.72 2.19
C LEU A 166 14.79 -13.58 3.11
N LYS A 167 14.64 -14.90 3.05
CA LYS A 167 15.44 -15.85 3.84
C LYS A 167 16.93 -15.69 3.54
N GLN A 168 17.30 -15.66 2.26
CA GLN A 168 18.70 -15.51 1.87
C GLN A 168 19.27 -14.16 2.32
N SER A 169 18.48 -13.09 2.22
CA SER A 169 18.88 -11.75 2.68
C SER A 169 19.17 -11.72 4.18
N LEU A 170 18.32 -12.38 4.99
CA LEU A 170 18.54 -12.49 6.44
C LEU A 170 19.74 -13.39 6.77
N LEU A 171 19.95 -14.47 6.02
CA LEU A 171 21.12 -15.34 6.21
C LEU A 171 22.43 -14.60 5.93
N GLU A 172 22.53 -13.83 4.85
CA GLU A 172 23.71 -12.98 4.57
C GLU A 172 23.97 -11.99 5.72
N TRP A 173 22.91 -11.43 6.30
CA TRP A 173 23.04 -10.54 7.46
C TRP A 173 23.51 -11.28 8.71
N VAL A 174 22.99 -12.48 8.98
CA VAL A 174 23.40 -13.32 10.12
C VAL A 174 24.85 -13.77 9.97
N ASP A 175 25.29 -14.15 8.76
CA ASP A 175 26.65 -14.60 8.51
C ASP A 175 27.69 -13.46 8.58
N PHE A 176 27.25 -12.21 8.37
CA PHE A 176 28.09 -11.03 8.54
C PHE A 176 28.35 -10.66 10.01
N ARG A 177 27.46 -11.04 10.94
CA ARG A 177 27.52 -10.66 12.36
C ARG A 177 28.35 -11.63 13.18
#